data_AF-A0AA42C7B5-F1
#
_entry.id   AF-A0AA42C7B5-F1
#
_cell.length_a   1.000
_cell.length_b   1.000
_cell.length_c   1.000
_cell.angle_alpha   90.00
_cell.angle_beta   90.00
_cell.angle_gamma   90.00
#
_symmetry.space_group_name_H-M   'P 1'
#
loop_
_entity.id
_entity.type
_entity.pdbx_description
1 polymer ?
#
loop_
_entity_poly.entity_id
_entity_poly.type
_entity_poly.pdbx_seq_one_letter_code
_entity_poly.pdbx_strand_id
1 'polypeptide(L)'
;MNYTFRQKIPRELMTDDLLSLLELELNQRRYGTERTGDRLLFKRKISPVASRFQILVELFRSLTTGQIYLDENSPGLLICCISYLKHIVVCWVFGITIGLMFSWLNGFYWLDFFKIANPIILLSVSVGVLNGNARLKRLVSQAMEKIS
;
A
#
# COMPACT_ATOMS: atom_id res chain seq x y z
N MET A 1 4.05 -10.27 0.95
CA MET A 1 2.62 -10.42 1.24
C MET A 1 1.83 -9.59 0.25
N ASN A 2 1.00 -10.24 -0.56
CA ASN A 2 0.15 -9.59 -1.56
C ASN A 2 -1.27 -9.59 -1.03
N TYR A 3 -1.93 -8.44 -1.05
CA TYR A 3 -3.33 -8.31 -0.70
C TYR A 3 -4.15 -8.15 -1.98
N THR A 4 -5.14 -9.02 -2.17
CA THR A 4 -6.05 -8.95 -3.30
C THR A 4 -7.42 -8.55 -2.80
N PHE A 5 -7.92 -7.43 -3.30
CA PHE A 5 -9.27 -6.95 -3.06
C PHE A 5 -10.08 -7.06 -4.35
N ARG A 6 -11.32 -7.49 -4.23
CA ARG A 6 -12.25 -7.64 -5.35
C ARG A 6 -13.47 -6.75 -5.07
N GLN A 7 -13.79 -5.86 -6.00
CA GLN A 7 -14.97 -5.00 -5.90
C GLN A 7 -15.90 -5.28 -7.07
N LYS A 8 -17.20 -5.45 -6.77
CA LYS A 8 -18.22 -5.51 -7.80
C LYS A 8 -18.43 -4.11 -8.39
N ILE A 9 -18.41 -4.03 -9.71
CA ILE A 9 -18.65 -2.81 -10.49
C ILE A 9 -19.90 -3.04 -11.36
N PRO A 10 -20.82 -2.05 -11.46
CA PRO A 10 -21.93 -2.10 -12.40
C PRO A 10 -21.45 -2.30 -13.84
N ARG A 11 -22.19 -3.05 -14.65
CA ARG A 11 -21.78 -3.34 -16.05
C ARG A 11 -21.60 -2.09 -16.90
N GLU A 12 -22.34 -1.03 -16.58
CA GLU A 12 -22.26 0.29 -17.23
C GLU A 12 -20.92 1.01 -17.01
N LEU A 13 -20.17 0.61 -15.98
CA LEU A 13 -18.90 1.18 -15.55
C LEU A 13 -17.70 0.30 -15.91
N MET A 14 -17.91 -0.81 -16.62
CA MET A 14 -16.84 -1.70 -17.13
C MET A 14 -16.25 -1.17 -18.43
N THR A 15 -15.86 0.10 -18.43
CA THR A 15 -15.28 0.77 -19.59
C THR A 15 -13.87 1.26 -19.28
N ASP A 16 -13.11 1.49 -20.35
CA ASP A 16 -11.79 2.15 -20.31
C ASP A 16 -11.81 3.50 -19.58
N ASP A 17 -12.98 4.14 -19.49
CA ASP A 17 -13.20 5.39 -18.76
C ASP A 17 -12.96 5.22 -17.25
N LEU A 18 -13.35 4.08 -16.66
CA LEU A 18 -13.13 3.82 -15.23
C LEU A 18 -11.65 3.61 -14.91
N LEU A 19 -10.91 2.91 -15.78
CA LEU A 19 -9.46 2.76 -15.65
C LEU A 19 -8.74 4.11 -15.85
N SER A 20 -9.21 4.93 -16.79
CA SER A 20 -8.64 6.26 -17.06
C SER A 20 -8.91 7.25 -15.91
N LEU A 21 -10.07 7.16 -15.25
CA LEU A 21 -10.40 7.99 -14.09
C LEU A 21 -9.63 7.54 -12.84
N LEU A 22 -9.48 6.24 -12.63
CA LEU A 22 -8.60 5.68 -11.60
C LEU A 22 -7.15 6.10 -11.83
N GLU A 23 -6.68 6.10 -13.07
CA GLU A 23 -5.36 6.59 -13.45
C GLU A 23 -5.18 8.06 -13.07
N LEU A 24 -6.15 8.91 -13.40
CA LEU A 24 -6.13 10.33 -13.08
C LEU A 24 -6.13 10.58 -11.56
N GLU A 25 -6.97 9.86 -10.81
CA GLU A 25 -7.07 9.98 -9.36
C GLU A 25 -5.81 9.48 -8.64
N LEU A 26 -5.18 8.42 -9.17
CA LEU A 26 -3.90 7.90 -8.68
C LEU A 26 -2.76 8.89 -8.99
N ASN A 27 -2.70 9.45 -10.19
CA ASN A 27 -1.70 10.44 -10.57
C ASN A 27 -1.78 11.71 -9.71
N GLN A 28 -2.99 12.23 -9.44
CA GLN A 28 -3.22 13.37 -8.55
C GLN A 28 -2.69 13.12 -7.12
N ARG A 29 -2.72 11.86 -6.66
CA ARG A 29 -2.25 11.47 -5.32
C ARG A 29 -0.78 11.02 -5.28
N ARG A 30 0.02 11.43 -6.29
CA ARG A 30 1.44 11.12 -6.46
C ARG A 30 1.74 9.63 -6.65
N TYR A 31 0.85 8.91 -7.31
CA TYR A 31 1.20 7.64 -7.91
C TYR A 31 1.64 7.88 -9.35
N GLY A 32 2.57 7.07 -9.83
CA GLY A 32 2.89 6.92 -11.23
C GLY A 32 2.15 5.69 -11.70
N THR A 33 1.38 5.87 -12.75
CA THR A 33 0.58 4.83 -13.36
C THR A 33 1.24 4.42 -14.67
N GLU A 34 1.16 3.14 -14.97
CA GLU A 34 1.57 2.57 -16.25
C GLU A 34 0.44 1.66 -16.71
N ARG A 35 -0.15 1.98 -17.86
CA ARG A 35 -1.25 1.20 -18.42
C ARG A 35 -0.68 0.14 -19.36
N THR A 36 -1.08 -1.10 -19.15
CA THR A 36 -0.69 -2.24 -19.98
C THR A 36 -1.95 -3.05 -20.31
N GLY A 37 -2.61 -2.70 -21.43
CA GLY A 37 -3.92 -3.25 -21.78
C GLY A 37 -4.98 -2.91 -20.73
N ASP A 38 -5.67 -3.93 -20.21
CA ASP A 38 -6.71 -3.83 -19.17
C ASP A 38 -6.17 -3.76 -17.74
N ARG A 39 -4.85 -3.56 -17.61
CA ARG A 39 -4.16 -3.48 -16.33
C ARG A 39 -3.61 -2.08 -16.13
N LEU A 40 -3.91 -1.52 -14.96
CA LEU A 40 -3.32 -0.31 -14.45
C LEU A 40 -2.33 -0.67 -13.35
N LEU A 41 -1.04 -0.63 -13.70
CA LEU A 41 0.03 -0.73 -12.72
C LEU A 41 0.19 0.63 -12.06
N PHE A 42 0.22 0.67 -10.74
CA PHE A 42 0.49 1.91 -10.01
C PHE A 42 1.64 1.72 -9.05
N LYS A 43 2.57 2.67 -9.08
CA LYS A 43 3.74 2.74 -8.23
C LYS A 43 3.84 4.14 -7.69
N ARG A 44 3.96 4.31 -6.39
CA ARG A 44 4.03 5.65 -5.81
C ARG A 44 5.25 6.41 -6.34
N LYS A 45 5.06 7.65 -6.82
CA LYS A 45 6.15 8.55 -7.18
C LYS A 45 6.85 8.98 -5.89
N ILE A 46 8.12 8.60 -5.76
CA ILE A 46 8.97 9.06 -4.66
C ILE A 46 9.38 10.49 -5.03
N SER A 47 9.09 11.45 -4.15
CA SER A 47 9.55 12.82 -4.35
C SER A 47 11.08 12.81 -4.27
N PRO A 48 11.81 13.41 -5.24
CA PRO A 48 13.28 13.41 -5.26
C PRO A 48 13.91 14.19 -4.10
N VAL A 49 13.09 14.91 -3.32
CA VAL A 49 13.53 15.56 -2.09
C VAL A 49 13.79 14.47 -1.03
N ALA A 50 15.04 13.99 -1.00
CA ALA A 50 15.56 13.08 0.02
C ALA A 50 15.50 13.76 1.39
N SER A 51 14.37 13.60 2.08
CA SER A 51 14.25 14.00 3.47
C SER A 51 15.02 13.02 4.35
N ARG A 52 15.76 13.52 5.35
CA ARG A 52 16.40 12.69 6.39
C ARG A 52 15.43 11.74 7.11
N PHE A 53 14.12 12.00 7.00
CA PHE A 53 13.05 11.19 7.56
C PHE A 53 12.40 10.22 6.54
N GLN A 54 13.05 9.92 5.42
CA GLN A 54 12.47 9.08 4.36
C GLN A 54 12.01 7.70 4.87
N ILE A 55 12.74 7.09 5.79
CA ILE A 55 12.36 5.82 6.44
C ILE A 55 11.05 5.98 7.21
N LEU A 56 10.94 6.99 8.08
CA LEU A 56 9.71 7.31 8.83
C LEU A 56 8.55 7.64 7.89
N VAL A 57 8.82 8.40 6.83
CA VAL A 57 7.83 8.74 5.81
C VAL A 57 7.36 7.47 5.07
N GLU A 58 8.23 6.51 4.80
CA GLU A 58 7.88 5.21 4.22
C GLU A 58 7.14 4.28 5.20
N LEU A 59 7.45 4.35 6.51
CA LEU A 59 6.71 3.66 7.57
C LEU A 59 5.24 4.08 7.61
N PHE A 60 4.96 5.37 7.54
CA PHE A 60 3.58 5.87 7.60
C PHE A 60 2.84 5.83 6.27
N ARG A 61 3.50 5.49 5.17
CA ARG A 61 2.91 5.52 3.82
C ARG A 61 2.47 4.13 3.36
N SER A 62 1.24 3.80 3.73
CA SER A 62 0.49 2.67 3.18
C SER A 62 0.31 2.81 1.66
N LEU A 63 0.40 1.70 0.91
CA LEU A 63 0.30 1.57 -0.56
C LEU A 63 1.55 2.06 -1.32
N THR A 64 2.51 1.17 -1.55
CA THR A 64 3.73 1.47 -2.31
C THR A 64 3.60 1.11 -3.79
N THR A 65 2.97 -0.02 -4.08
CA THR A 65 2.93 -0.65 -5.40
C THR A 65 1.72 -1.58 -5.50
N GLY A 66 1.01 -1.55 -6.62
CA GLY A 66 -0.06 -2.50 -6.90
C GLY A 66 -0.48 -2.50 -8.37
N GLN A 67 -1.41 -3.38 -8.69
CA GLN A 67 -2.08 -3.47 -9.97
C GLN A 67 -3.59 -3.40 -9.75
N ILE A 68 -4.29 -2.72 -10.64
CA ILE A 68 -5.74 -2.74 -10.74
C ILE A 68 -6.06 -3.29 -12.12
N TYR A 69 -6.92 -4.30 -12.21
CA TYR A 69 -7.34 -4.84 -13.49
C TYR A 69 -8.80 -5.25 -13.45
N LEU A 70 -9.44 -5.22 -14.61
CA LEU A 70 -10.78 -5.74 -14.81
C LEU A 70 -10.67 -7.23 -15.12
N ASP A 71 -11.41 -8.07 -14.41
CA ASP A 71 -11.40 -9.51 -14.66
C ASP A 71 -12.33 -9.85 -15.84
N GLU A 72 -11.74 -10.18 -16.99
CA GLU A 72 -12.47 -10.58 -18.19
C GLU A 72 -13.26 -11.89 -18.00
N ASN A 73 -12.83 -12.77 -17.08
CA ASN A 73 -13.49 -14.04 -16.81
C ASN A 73 -14.69 -13.90 -15.86
N SER A 74 -14.84 -12.77 -15.18
CA SER A 74 -15.91 -12.49 -14.23
C SER A 74 -16.50 -11.10 -14.47
N PRO A 75 -17.49 -10.96 -15.37
CA PRO A 75 -18.07 -9.66 -15.70
C PRO A 75 -18.64 -9.01 -14.44
N GLY A 76 -18.11 -7.83 -14.14
CA GLY A 76 -18.47 -6.98 -13.00
C GLY A 76 -17.46 -6.99 -11.86
N LEU A 77 -16.24 -7.52 -12.01
CA LEU A 77 -15.23 -7.51 -10.94
C LEU A 77 -13.98 -6.71 -11.30
N LEU A 78 -13.67 -5.72 -10.44
CA LEU A 78 -12.38 -5.04 -10.40
C LEU A 78 -11.50 -5.70 -9.34
N ILE A 79 -10.32 -6.14 -9.76
CA ILE A 79 -9.35 -6.78 -8.89
C ILE A 79 -8.19 -5.83 -8.67
N CYS A 80 -7.97 -5.47 -7.40
CA CYS A 80 -6.83 -4.68 -6.96
C CYS A 80 -5.86 -5.59 -6.20
N CYS A 81 -4.65 -5.79 -6.72
CA CYS A 81 -3.59 -6.48 -6.01
C CYS A 81 -2.53 -5.48 -5.53
N ILE A 82 -2.28 -5.43 -4.23
CA ILE A 82 -1.28 -4.55 -3.62
C ILE A 82 -0.14 -5.40 -3.07
N SER A 83 1.10 -4.96 -3.34
CA SER A 83 2.28 -5.52 -2.70
C SER A 83 2.69 -4.66 -1.51
N TYR A 84 2.64 -5.27 -0.32
CA TYR A 84 3.09 -4.67 0.94
C TYR A 84 4.54 -5.03 1.28
N LEU A 85 5.27 -5.69 0.39
CA LEU A 85 6.61 -6.22 0.67
C LEU A 85 7.58 -5.11 1.13
N LYS A 86 7.57 -3.95 0.45
CA LYS A 86 8.40 -2.81 0.84
C LYS A 86 8.04 -2.28 2.23
N HIS A 87 6.74 -2.17 2.51
CA HIS A 87 6.27 -1.71 3.82
C HIS A 87 6.70 -2.67 4.94
N ILE A 88 6.59 -3.98 4.72
CA ILE A 88 7.06 -5.00 5.68
C ILE A 88 8.57 -4.86 5.94
N VAL A 89 9.38 -4.71 4.90
CA VAL A 89 10.84 -4.53 5.04
C VAL A 89 11.17 -3.30 5.87
N VAL A 90 10.51 -2.16 5.62
CA VAL A 90 10.72 -0.93 6.38
C VAL A 90 10.28 -1.08 7.84
N CYS A 91 9.14 -1.72 8.10
CA CYS A 91 8.70 -2.01 9.48
C CYS A 91 9.69 -2.92 10.22
N TRP A 92 10.27 -3.91 9.53
CA TRP A 92 11.31 -4.78 10.08
C TRP A 92 12.56 -3.99 10.47
N VAL A 93 13.09 -3.18 9.56
CA VAL A 93 14.26 -2.32 9.82
C VAL A 93 13.98 -1.43 11.03
N PHE A 94 12.81 -0.81 11.09
CA PHE A 94 12.44 0.07 12.19
C PHE A 94 12.31 -0.63 13.54
N GLY A 95 11.64 -1.79 13.57
CA GLY A 95 11.51 -2.55 14.81
C GLY A 95 12.83 -3.10 15.31
N ILE A 96 13.73 -3.51 14.42
CA ILE A 96 15.12 -3.88 14.79
C ILE A 96 15.83 -2.66 15.38
N THR A 97 15.76 -1.49 14.75
CA THR A 97 16.40 -0.27 15.27
C THR A 97 15.90 0.08 16.67
N ILE A 98 14.59 0.06 16.90
CA ILE A 98 14.02 0.32 18.23
C ILE A 98 14.45 -0.75 19.23
N GLY A 99 14.38 -2.02 18.84
CA GLY A 99 14.82 -3.13 19.69
C GLY A 99 16.28 -2.97 20.12
N LEU A 100 17.17 -2.58 19.19
CA LEU A 100 18.58 -2.34 19.48
C LEU A 100 18.78 -1.15 20.42
N MET A 101 18.06 -0.04 20.20
CA MET A 101 18.13 1.14 21.09
C MET A 101 17.71 0.79 22.53
N PHE A 102 16.61 0.06 22.70
CA PHE A 102 16.15 -0.36 24.03
C PHE A 102 17.07 -1.40 24.67
N SER A 103 17.56 -2.37 23.89
CA SER A 103 18.51 -3.36 24.39
C SER A 103 19.79 -2.68 24.88
N TRP A 104 20.31 -1.68 24.15
CA TRP A 104 21.50 -0.93 24.54
C TRP A 104 21.31 -0.15 25.85
N LEU A 105 20.13 0.44 26.08
CA LEU A 105 19.83 1.13 27.34
C LEU A 105 19.71 0.18 28.54
N ASN A 106 19.35 -1.08 28.32
CA ASN A 106 19.09 -2.08 29.37
C ASN A 106 20.25 -3.07 29.59
N GLY A 107 21.44 -2.85 29.00
CA GLY A 107 22.60 -3.72 29.21
C GLY A 107 22.80 -4.83 28.16
N PHE A 108 22.19 -4.68 26.99
CA PHE A 108 22.36 -5.52 25.79
C PHE A 108 21.97 -7.00 25.95
N TYR A 109 20.73 -7.25 26.38
CA TYR A 109 20.15 -8.60 26.41
C TYR A 109 19.41 -8.93 25.10
N TRP A 110 19.82 -10.02 24.45
CA TRP A 110 19.20 -10.53 23.22
C TRP A 110 17.71 -10.88 23.40
N LEU A 111 17.31 -11.37 24.57
CA LEU A 111 15.90 -11.69 24.85
C LEU A 111 15.02 -10.44 24.88
N ASP A 112 15.54 -9.34 25.45
CA ASP A 112 14.79 -8.08 25.54
C ASP A 112 14.69 -7.38 24.18
N PHE A 113 15.71 -7.54 23.33
CA PHE A 113 15.66 -7.14 21.93
C PHE A 113 14.46 -7.76 21.21
N PHE A 114 14.30 -9.10 21.24
CA PHE A 114 13.21 -9.76 20.54
C PHE A 114 11.83 -9.48 21.17
N LYS A 115 11.77 -9.32 22.50
CA LYS A 115 10.53 -8.95 23.20
C LYS A 115 9.99 -7.59 22.79
N ILE A 116 10.86 -6.65 22.42
CA ILE A 116 10.48 -5.28 22.02
C ILE A 116 10.34 -5.17 20.50
N ALA A 117 11.29 -5.70 19.73
CA ALA A 117 11.30 -5.59 18.28
C ALA A 117 10.08 -6.28 17.64
N ASN A 118 9.79 -7.53 18.00
CA ASN A 118 8.70 -8.29 17.38
C ASN A 118 7.31 -7.64 17.49
N PRO A 119 6.83 -7.21 18.67
CA PRO A 119 5.51 -6.59 18.78
C PRO A 119 5.44 -5.25 18.03
N ILE A 120 6.54 -4.48 17.99
CA ILE A 120 6.60 -3.23 17.23
C ILE A 120 6.49 -3.52 15.72
N ILE A 121 7.23 -4.50 15.21
CA ILE A 121 7.15 -4.92 13.80
C ILE A 121 5.72 -5.37 13.48
N LEU A 122 5.16 -6.26 14.30
CA LEU A 122 3.83 -6.82 14.09
C LEU A 122 2.75 -5.74 14.07
N LEU A 123 2.77 -4.83 15.05
CA LEU A 123 1.81 -3.73 15.16
C LEU A 123 1.95 -2.76 13.98
N SER A 124 3.17 -2.38 13.63
CA SER A 124 3.44 -1.46 12.52
C SER A 124 2.95 -2.02 11.19
N VAL A 125 3.26 -3.29 10.90
CA VAL A 125 2.80 -3.98 9.68
C VAL A 125 1.28 -4.07 9.65
N SER A 126 0.66 -4.49 10.75
CA SER A 126 -0.79 -4.68 10.84
C SER A 126 -1.54 -3.37 10.61
N VAL A 127 -1.13 -2.29 11.28
CA VAL A 127 -1.72 -0.96 11.13
C VAL A 127 -1.53 -0.43 9.71
N GLY A 128 -0.35 -0.57 9.12
CA GLY A 128 -0.08 -0.08 7.77
C GLY A 128 -0.82 -0.85 6.68
N VAL A 129 -1.00 -2.15 6.83
CA VAL A 129 -1.84 -2.98 5.93
C VAL A 129 -3.31 -2.58 6.06
N LEU A 130 -3.86 -2.49 7.28
CA LEU A 130 -5.25 -2.11 7.52
C LEU A 130 -5.56 -0.71 6.96
N ASN A 131 -4.71 0.27 7.26
CA ASN A 131 -4.87 1.64 6.75
C ASN A 131 -4.72 1.71 5.23
N GLY A 132 -3.79 0.94 4.66
CA GLY A 132 -3.62 0.84 3.21
C GLY A 132 -4.84 0.26 2.51
N ASN A 133 -5.37 -0.83 3.04
CA ASN A 133 -6.57 -1.48 2.51
C ASN A 133 -7.77 -0.54 2.57
N ALA A 134 -7.98 0.12 3.71
CA ALA A 134 -9.06 1.10 3.89
C ALA A 134 -8.92 2.29 2.92
N ARG A 135 -7.69 2.78 2.71
CA ARG A 135 -7.42 3.87 1.78
C ARG A 135 -7.64 3.48 0.33
N LEU A 136 -7.22 2.27 -0.08
CA LEU A 136 -7.50 1.78 -1.43
C LEU A 136 -9.01 1.63 -1.65
N LYS A 137 -9.72 1.01 -0.71
CA LYS A 137 -11.18 0.83 -0.82
C LYS A 137 -11.89 2.17 -0.98
N ARG A 138 -11.50 3.20 -0.21
CA ARG A 138 -12.03 4.56 -0.37
C ARG A 138 -11.71 5.17 -1.74
N LEU A 139 -10.49 4.97 -2.26
CA LEU A 139 -10.12 5.47 -3.59
C LEU A 139 -10.97 4.86 -4.69
N VAL A 140 -11.15 3.54 -4.66
CA VAL A 140 -11.98 2.84 -5.66
C VAL A 140 -13.44 3.26 -5.54
N SER A 141 -13.99 3.34 -4.32
CA SER A 141 -15.35 3.85 -4.10
C SER A 141 -15.55 5.28 -4.61
N GLN A 142 -14.62 6.20 -4.32
CA GLN A 142 -14.69 7.58 -4.80
C GLN A 142 -14.62 7.69 -6.33
N ALA A 143 -13.78 6.86 -6.97
CA ALA A 143 -13.70 6.82 -8.42
C ALA A 143 -15.00 6.31 -9.05
N MET A 144 -15.64 5.29 -8.45
CA MET A 144 -16.95 4.80 -8.93
C MET A 144 -18.08 5.81 -8.73
N GLU A 145 -18.12 6.51 -7.59
CA GLU A 145 -19.14 7.54 -7.30
C GLU A 145 -19.09 8.73 -8.28
N LYS A 146 -17.92 9.03 -8.86
CA LYS A 146 -17.78 10.13 -9.83
C LYS A 146 -18.27 9.80 -11.24
N ILE A 147 -18.46 8.53 -11.54
CA ILE A 147 -18.88 8.06 -12.88
C ILE A 147 -20.38 7.70 -12.87
N SER A 148 -20.97 7.45 -11.70
CA SER A 148 -22.43 7.40 -11.48
C SER A 148 -23.09 8.78 -11.57
#